data_AF-A0A3M1W2R6-F1
#
_entry.id   AF-A0A3M1W2R6-F1
#
_cell.length_a   1.000
_cell.length_b   1.000
_cell.length_c   1.000
_cell.angle_alpha   90.00
_cell.angle_beta   90.00
_cell.angle_gamma   90.00
#
_symmetry.space_group_name_H-M   'P 1'
#
loop_
_entity.id
_entity.type
_entity.pdbx_description
1 polymer ?
#
loop_
_entity_poly.entity_id
_entity_poly.type
_entity_poly.pdbx_seq_one_letter_code
_entity_poly.pdbx_strand_id
1 'polypeptide(L)'
;MNATFSTRRHQNRSARFLLGIAVLAGLPGATAAPPAERTLVHAVADGDQNRILVRWMTEETTSPRYRYYDVDRREADSLSFVQLNDDPIGPAQTAAEIEAIFTAPGRSDALGWIQDSLGDDYANDLLLMQSPNATSSEKAQAALLPDLNYGVALAFGLGWLDETVTPGVTYVYEVWGLDDQGFRVERLGRATATAGSPPSLQPVQ
;
A
#
# COMPACT_ATOMS: atom_id res chain seq x y z
N MET A 1 -33.56 -79.47 -18.05
CA MET A 1 -34.91 -79.63 -17.45
C MET A 1 -35.48 -78.24 -17.21
N ASN A 2 -36.64 -77.96 -17.82
CA ASN A 2 -37.78 -77.07 -17.45
C ASN A 2 -37.54 -75.98 -16.39
N ALA A 3 -38.16 -74.80 -16.36
CA ALA A 3 -39.13 -74.02 -17.13
C ALA A 3 -39.14 -72.64 -16.40
N THR A 4 -39.13 -71.49 -17.08
CA THR A 4 -40.31 -70.62 -17.35
C THR A 4 -41.11 -70.14 -16.13
N PHE A 5 -41.59 -68.89 -16.23
CA PHE A 5 -42.66 -68.22 -15.44
C PHE A 5 -42.23 -67.62 -14.08
N SER A 6 -42.73 -66.48 -13.58
CA SER A 6 -43.67 -65.46 -14.07
C SER A 6 -44.08 -64.56 -12.90
N THR A 7 -44.06 -63.26 -13.16
CA THR A 7 -45.17 -62.31 -12.98
C THR A 7 -45.87 -62.19 -11.61
N ARG A 8 -45.91 -60.94 -11.14
CA ARG A 8 -47.06 -60.24 -10.48
C ARG A 8 -47.52 -60.76 -9.11
N ARG A 9 -47.59 -59.85 -8.13
CA ARG A 9 -48.80 -59.03 -7.82
C ARG A 9 -48.65 -58.26 -6.50
N HIS A 10 -49.04 -56.99 -6.57
CA HIS A 10 -49.92 -56.26 -5.65
C HIS A 10 -49.94 -56.59 -4.15
N GLN A 11 -49.70 -55.57 -3.32
CA GLN A 11 -50.63 -55.04 -2.29
C GLN A 11 -49.99 -53.81 -1.64
N ASN A 12 -50.42 -52.58 -1.98
CA ASN A 12 -51.46 -51.77 -1.33
C ASN A 12 -51.21 -51.37 0.14
N ARG A 13 -51.18 -50.03 0.29
CA ARG A 13 -51.60 -49.22 1.45
C ARG A 13 -50.64 -49.18 2.66
N SER A 14 -50.02 -48.01 2.85
CA SER A 14 -50.34 -47.13 3.99
C SER A 14 -49.68 -45.77 3.79
N ALA A 15 -50.52 -44.73 3.69
CA ALA A 15 -50.10 -43.35 3.74
C ALA A 15 -49.64 -43.00 5.18
N ARG A 16 -48.45 -42.42 5.30
CA ARG A 16 -48.09 -41.58 6.45
C ARG A 16 -47.50 -40.29 5.89
N PHE A 17 -48.32 -39.26 5.95
CA PHE A 17 -47.92 -37.86 5.82
C PHE A 17 -46.98 -37.55 6.98
N LEU A 18 -45.71 -37.22 6.69
CA LEU A 18 -44.84 -36.54 7.63
C LEU A 18 -44.47 -35.20 7.00
N LEU A 19 -44.92 -34.15 7.69
CA LEU A 19 -44.69 -32.74 7.43
C LEU A 19 -43.18 -32.47 7.66
N GLY A 20 -42.41 -32.40 6.59
CA GLY A 20 -40.99 -32.02 6.65
C GLY A 20 -40.86 -30.51 6.64
N ILE A 21 -40.60 -29.91 7.80
CA ILE A 21 -40.17 -28.52 7.94
C ILE A 21 -38.81 -28.39 7.23
N ALA A 22 -38.77 -27.72 6.08
CA ALA A 22 -37.53 -27.29 5.46
C ALA A 22 -37.01 -26.08 6.25
N VAL A 23 -36.04 -26.33 7.13
CA VAL A 23 -35.22 -25.27 7.73
C VAL A 23 -34.40 -24.64 6.61
N LEU A 24 -34.72 -23.40 6.25
CA LEU A 24 -33.80 -22.55 5.49
C LEU A 24 -32.55 -22.35 6.36
N ALA A 25 -31.49 -23.10 6.08
CA ALA A 25 -30.17 -22.78 6.58
C ALA A 25 -29.74 -21.47 5.90
N GLY A 26 -29.85 -20.37 6.64
CA GLY A 26 -29.20 -19.11 6.26
C GLY A 26 -27.71 -19.36 6.14
N LEU A 27 -27.16 -19.21 4.94
CA LEU A 27 -25.72 -19.10 4.76
C LEU A 27 -25.30 -17.86 5.56
N PRO A 28 -24.36 -17.96 6.52
CA PRO A 28 -23.71 -16.76 7.01
C PRO A 28 -22.99 -16.16 5.81
N GLY A 29 -23.41 -14.95 5.43
CA GLY A 29 -22.63 -14.15 4.50
C GLY A 29 -21.24 -14.03 5.09
N ALA A 30 -20.27 -14.69 4.46
CA ALA A 30 -18.87 -14.44 4.74
C ALA A 30 -18.59 -13.01 4.29
N THR A 31 -18.85 -12.05 5.17
CA THR A 31 -18.18 -10.76 5.08
C THR A 31 -16.71 -11.10 5.28
N ALA A 32 -15.95 -11.13 4.18
CA ALA A 32 -14.50 -11.21 4.27
C ALA A 32 -14.07 -10.18 5.30
N ALA A 33 -13.38 -10.64 6.35
CA ALA A 33 -12.80 -9.72 7.31
C ALA A 33 -11.94 -8.71 6.50
N PRO A 34 -12.01 -7.40 6.79
CA PRO A 34 -11.07 -6.47 6.19
C PRO A 34 -9.65 -7.01 6.44
N PRO A 35 -8.71 -6.84 5.48
CA PRO A 35 -7.32 -7.25 5.70
C PRO A 35 -6.86 -6.70 7.06
N ALA A 36 -6.28 -7.55 7.90
CA ALA A 36 -5.78 -7.15 9.21
C ALA A 36 -4.74 -6.02 9.08
N GLU A 37 -4.00 -6.05 7.98
CA GLU A 37 -2.95 -5.12 7.64
C GLU A 37 -3.51 -3.78 7.15
N ARG A 38 -3.29 -2.71 7.93
CA ARG A 38 -3.66 -1.34 7.57
C ARG A 38 -2.46 -0.62 6.96
N THR A 39 -2.66 -0.06 5.76
CA THR A 39 -1.70 0.88 5.17
C THR A 39 -2.11 2.29 5.56
N LEU A 40 -1.19 3.02 6.18
CA LEU A 40 -1.35 4.46 6.43
C LEU A 40 -0.76 5.23 5.28
N VAL A 41 -1.48 6.24 4.80
CA VAL A 41 -1.00 7.20 3.81
C VAL A 41 -0.92 8.57 4.48
N HIS A 42 0.22 9.21 4.37
CA HIS A 42 0.46 10.56 4.88
C HIS A 42 0.89 11.48 3.75
N ALA A 43 0.37 12.71 3.75
CA ALA A 43 0.81 13.77 2.87
C ALA A 43 1.33 14.93 3.73
N VAL A 44 2.55 15.38 3.46
CA VAL A 44 3.22 16.44 4.20
C VAL A 44 3.71 17.48 3.21
N ALA A 45 3.21 18.71 3.34
CA ALA A 45 3.73 19.82 2.56
C ALA A 45 5.09 20.25 3.12
N ASP A 46 6.02 20.52 2.21
CA ASP A 46 7.22 21.26 2.56
C ASP A 46 6.86 22.72 2.80
N GLY A 47 7.45 23.33 3.84
CA GLY A 47 7.24 24.73 4.17
C GLY A 47 8.07 25.68 3.32
N ASP A 48 9.22 25.21 2.82
CA ASP A 48 10.21 26.04 2.12
C ASP A 48 10.20 25.79 0.62
N GLN A 49 9.46 24.78 0.16
CA GLN A 49 9.41 24.37 -1.25
C GLN A 49 7.99 24.05 -1.70
N ASN A 50 7.73 24.24 -3.00
CA ASN A 50 6.45 23.90 -3.63
C ASN A 50 6.38 22.39 -3.89
N ARG A 51 6.39 21.60 -2.82
CA ARG A 51 6.31 20.15 -2.91
C ARG A 51 5.49 19.56 -1.78
N ILE A 52 4.80 18.46 -2.07
CA ILE A 52 4.14 17.62 -1.09
C ILE A 52 4.76 16.23 -1.15
N LEU A 53 5.24 15.76 -0.01
CA LEU A 53 5.66 14.38 0.17
C LEU A 53 4.44 13.54 0.51
N VAL A 54 4.15 12.55 -0.33
CA VAL A 54 3.21 11.48 -0.02
C VAL A 54 4.01 10.26 0.39
N ARG A 55 3.69 9.66 1.52
CA ARG A 55 4.33 8.43 2.02
C ARG A 55 3.30 7.42 2.45
N TRP A 56 3.65 6.15 2.38
CA TRP A 56 2.82 5.09 2.90
C TRP A 56 3.64 4.05 3.65
N MET A 57 3.03 3.52 4.70
CA MET A 57 3.62 2.51 5.55
C MET A 57 2.58 1.48 5.96
N THR A 58 3.05 0.28 6.24
CA THR A 58 2.20 -0.82 6.66
C THR A 58 2.42 -1.06 8.15
N GLU A 59 1.41 -0.83 8.99
CA GLU A 59 1.59 -0.76 10.46
C GLU A 59 1.99 -2.10 11.10
N GLU A 60 1.64 -3.23 10.49
CA GLU A 60 1.67 -4.54 11.15
C GLU A 60 2.77 -5.47 10.63
N THR A 61 3.46 -5.11 9.55
CA THR A 61 4.45 -5.99 8.90
C THR A 61 5.67 -5.20 8.46
N THR A 62 6.83 -5.87 8.45
CA THR A 62 8.09 -5.31 7.92
C THR A 62 8.24 -5.52 6.42
N SER A 63 7.24 -6.13 5.77
CA SER A 63 7.27 -6.47 4.35
C SER A 63 6.06 -5.84 3.67
N PRO A 64 6.25 -4.83 2.80
CA PRO A 64 5.13 -4.21 2.13
C PRO A 64 4.38 -5.26 1.29
N ARG A 65 3.05 -5.22 1.39
CA ARG A 65 2.16 -6.15 0.67
C ARG A 65 2.25 -6.01 -0.85
N TYR A 66 2.56 -4.80 -1.32
CA TYR A 66 2.72 -4.48 -2.72
C TYR A 66 4.16 -4.06 -2.96
N ARG A 67 4.69 -4.44 -4.13
CA ARG A 67 6.01 -3.99 -4.55
C ARG A 67 5.95 -2.70 -5.37
N TYR A 68 4.82 -2.48 -6.03
CA TYR A 68 4.62 -1.36 -6.94
C TYR A 68 3.36 -0.58 -6.59
N TYR A 69 3.40 0.73 -6.84
CA TYR A 69 2.37 1.67 -6.44
C TYR A 69 2.07 2.69 -7.54
N ASP A 70 0.82 3.15 -7.57
CA ASP A 70 0.43 4.37 -8.28
C ASP A 70 -0.03 5.42 -7.27
N VAL A 71 0.21 6.69 -7.58
CA VAL A 71 -0.28 7.82 -6.82
C VAL A 71 -1.17 8.68 -7.70
N ASP A 72 -2.40 8.86 -7.26
CA ASP A 72 -3.35 9.78 -7.86
C ASP A 72 -3.47 11.04 -7.01
N ARG A 73 -3.78 12.16 -7.66
CA ARG A 73 -4.07 13.43 -7.02
C ARG A 73 -5.28 14.11 -7.61
N ARG A 74 -6.00 14.83 -6.77
CA ARG A 74 -6.92 15.89 -7.18
C ARG A 74 -6.81 17.11 -6.27
N GLU A 75 -7.24 18.25 -6.74
CA GLU A 75 -7.55 19.39 -5.86
C GLU A 75 -8.77 19.06 -4.99
N ALA A 76 -8.84 19.62 -3.79
CA ALA A 76 -9.88 19.28 -2.81
C ALA A 76 -11.30 19.58 -3.32
N ASP A 77 -11.45 20.61 -4.14
CA ASP A 77 -12.69 21.05 -4.79
C ASP A 77 -12.96 20.37 -6.14
N SER A 78 -11.98 19.66 -6.71
CA SER A 78 -12.15 18.82 -7.90
C SER A 78 -12.76 17.46 -7.55
N LEU A 79 -13.50 16.85 -8.48
CA LEU A 79 -14.03 15.50 -8.33
C LEU A 79 -13.19 14.42 -9.03
N SER A 80 -12.26 14.82 -9.90
CA SER A 80 -11.51 13.88 -10.74
C SER A 80 -10.07 13.77 -10.30
N PHE A 81 -9.63 12.53 -10.10
CA PHE A 81 -8.23 12.19 -9.87
C PHE A 81 -7.45 12.12 -11.17
N VAL A 82 -6.19 12.54 -11.11
CA VAL A 82 -5.18 12.41 -12.16
C VAL A 82 -4.03 11.60 -11.58
N GLN A 83 -3.57 10.59 -12.31
CA GLN A 83 -2.37 9.83 -11.96
C GLN A 83 -1.13 10.72 -12.10
N LEU A 84 -0.26 10.70 -11.10
CA LEU A 84 0.94 11.54 -11.05
C LEU A 84 2.19 10.88 -11.64
N ASN A 85 2.31 9.57 -11.49
CA ASN A 85 3.46 8.81 -11.96
C ASN A 85 3.16 8.15 -13.32
N ASP A 86 4.04 8.32 -14.30
CA ASP A 86 3.91 7.65 -15.61
C ASP A 86 4.29 6.16 -15.52
N ASP A 87 5.29 5.84 -14.70
CA ASP A 87 5.75 4.48 -14.41
C ASP A 87 5.38 4.08 -12.97
N PRO A 88 5.09 2.79 -12.70
CA PRO A 88 4.83 2.31 -11.34
C PRO A 88 5.98 2.65 -10.38
N ILE A 89 5.62 3.18 -9.22
CA ILE A 89 6.56 3.52 -8.16
C ILE A 89 7.00 2.22 -7.50
N GLY A 90 8.31 1.96 -7.46
CA GLY A 90 8.89 0.80 -6.81
C GLY A 90 10.24 1.14 -6.16
N PRO A 91 10.82 0.19 -5.42
CA PRO A 91 12.14 0.36 -4.84
C PRO A 91 13.20 0.64 -5.91
N ALA A 92 14.13 1.55 -5.62
CA ALA A 92 15.31 1.78 -6.44
C ALA A 92 16.15 0.49 -6.53
N GLN A 93 16.64 0.19 -7.73
CA GLN A 93 17.34 -1.07 -8.02
C GLN A 93 18.86 -0.89 -8.10
N THR A 94 19.35 0.36 -8.15
CA THR A 94 20.79 0.65 -8.28
C THR A 94 21.23 1.77 -7.34
N ALA A 95 22.52 1.77 -6.97
CA ALA A 95 23.09 2.81 -6.12
C ALA A 95 22.98 4.18 -6.79
N ALA A 96 23.17 4.23 -8.12
CA ALA A 96 23.02 5.45 -8.91
C ALA A 96 21.59 6.04 -8.86
N GLU A 97 20.55 5.20 -8.87
CA GLU A 97 19.16 5.66 -8.68
C GLU A 97 18.95 6.25 -7.28
N ILE A 98 19.50 5.61 -6.24
CA ILE A 98 19.43 6.13 -4.88
C ILE A 98 20.22 7.43 -4.74
N GLU A 99 21.42 7.52 -5.29
CA GLU A 99 22.22 8.74 -5.30
C GLU A 99 21.49 9.88 -6.02
N ALA A 100 20.85 9.60 -7.16
CA ALA A 100 20.05 10.59 -7.88
C ALA A 100 18.89 11.11 -7.02
N ILE A 101 18.26 10.24 -6.21
CA ILE A 101 17.22 10.65 -5.25
C ILE A 101 17.79 11.65 -4.24
N PHE A 102 18.96 11.44 -3.66
CA PHE A 102 19.46 12.34 -2.60
C PHE A 102 20.20 13.57 -3.13
N THR A 103 20.70 13.52 -4.35
CA THR A 103 21.40 14.65 -4.99
C THR A 103 20.48 15.59 -5.77
N ALA A 104 19.19 15.25 -5.90
CA ALA A 104 18.21 16.14 -6.51
C ALA A 104 18.13 17.49 -5.75
N PRO A 105 17.92 18.62 -6.45
CA PRO A 105 17.83 19.94 -5.82
C PRO A 105 16.85 19.95 -4.64
N GLY A 106 17.24 20.58 -3.54
CA GLY A 106 16.39 20.70 -2.35
C GLY A 106 16.39 19.47 -1.43
N ARG A 107 17.34 18.55 -1.57
CA ARG A 107 17.49 17.37 -0.71
C ARG A 107 18.83 17.28 0.04
N SER A 108 19.61 18.36 0.06
CA SER A 108 20.91 18.44 0.73
C SER A 108 20.85 18.03 2.20
N ASP A 109 19.80 18.45 2.91
CA ASP A 109 19.66 18.18 4.34
C ASP A 109 19.34 16.70 4.60
N ALA A 110 18.54 16.09 3.72
CA ALA A 110 18.26 14.67 3.75
C ALA A 110 19.50 13.84 3.42
N LEU A 111 20.32 14.31 2.45
CA LEU A 111 21.59 13.69 2.09
C LEU A 111 22.60 13.77 3.24
N GLY A 112 22.78 14.95 3.85
CA GLY A 112 23.67 15.12 4.99
C GLY A 112 23.26 14.22 6.16
N TRP A 113 21.97 14.20 6.51
CA TRP A 113 21.46 13.34 7.57
C TRP A 113 21.67 11.83 7.29
N ILE A 114 21.46 11.38 6.05
CA ILE A 114 21.62 9.96 5.73
C ILE A 114 23.10 9.56 5.73
N GLN A 115 23.99 10.43 5.25
CA GLN A 115 25.44 10.20 5.28
C GLN A 115 26.00 10.24 6.71
N ASP A 116 25.48 11.10 7.60
CA ASP A 116 25.84 11.08 9.02
C ASP A 116 25.44 9.77 9.70
N SER A 117 24.35 9.15 9.24
CA SER A 117 23.79 7.93 9.84
C SER A 117 24.40 6.64 9.27
N LEU A 118 24.63 6.58 7.95
CA LEU A 118 25.07 5.37 7.23
C LEU A 118 26.50 5.49 6.68
N GLY A 119 27.07 6.69 6.59
CA GLY A 119 28.36 6.95 5.97
C GLY A 119 28.27 7.26 4.48
N ASP A 120 29.44 7.38 3.83
CA ASP A 120 29.53 7.76 2.42
C ASP A 120 28.99 6.68 1.46
N ASP A 121 29.00 5.41 1.88
CA ASP A 121 28.48 4.26 1.13
C ASP A 121 26.96 4.04 1.28
N TYR A 122 26.23 5.04 1.81
CA TYR A 122 24.81 4.94 2.16
C TYR A 122 23.92 4.34 1.06
N ALA A 123 24.22 4.61 -0.22
CA ALA A 123 23.43 4.10 -1.33
C ALA A 123 23.51 2.57 -1.46
N ASN A 124 24.69 2.00 -1.26
CA ASN A 124 24.87 0.55 -1.25
C ASN A 124 24.25 -0.08 0.00
N ASP A 125 24.31 0.60 1.14
CA ASP A 125 23.67 0.12 2.38
C ASP A 125 22.15 0.10 2.24
N LEU A 126 21.55 1.14 1.65
CA LEU A 126 20.11 1.19 1.38
C LEU A 126 19.67 0.09 0.40
N LEU A 127 20.49 -0.27 -0.60
CA LEU A 127 20.22 -1.43 -1.45
C LEU A 127 20.32 -2.75 -0.68
N LEU A 128 21.33 -2.89 0.18
CA LEU A 128 21.51 -4.09 0.99
C LEU A 128 20.31 -4.30 1.91
N MET A 129 19.77 -3.25 2.52
CA MET A 129 18.58 -3.31 3.37
C MET A 129 17.33 -3.77 2.62
N GLN A 130 17.22 -3.50 1.32
CA GLN A 130 16.12 -3.97 0.47
C GLN A 130 16.28 -5.43 0.03
N SER A 131 17.46 -6.02 0.24
CA SER A 131 17.75 -7.39 -0.17
C SER A 131 16.91 -8.41 0.60
N PRO A 132 16.40 -9.48 -0.04
CA PRO A 132 15.75 -10.57 0.69
C PRO A 132 16.69 -11.23 1.72
N ASN A 133 18.01 -11.14 1.48
CA ASN A 133 19.06 -11.69 2.32
C ASN A 133 19.57 -10.71 3.40
N ALA A 134 18.93 -9.54 3.55
CA ALA A 134 19.29 -8.57 4.57
C ALA A 134 19.28 -9.21 5.97
N THR A 135 20.25 -8.83 6.80
CA THR A 135 20.35 -9.26 8.20
C THR A 135 19.15 -8.77 9.00
N SER A 136 18.88 -9.36 10.17
CA SER A 136 17.79 -8.90 11.02
C SER A 136 17.94 -7.44 11.45
N SER A 137 19.18 -6.98 11.66
CA SER A 137 19.48 -5.58 11.94
C SER A 137 19.22 -4.67 10.74
N GLU A 138 19.58 -5.08 9.53
CA GLU A 138 19.28 -4.32 8.31
C GLU A 138 17.77 -4.24 8.07
N LYS A 139 17.03 -5.34 8.26
CA LYS A 139 15.56 -5.35 8.15
C LYS A 139 14.88 -4.43 9.17
N ALA A 140 15.41 -4.38 10.40
CA ALA A 140 14.92 -3.46 11.41
C ALA A 140 15.18 -1.99 11.03
N GLN A 141 16.36 -1.69 10.47
CA GLN A 141 16.66 -0.35 9.95
C GLN A 141 15.76 0.00 8.75
N ALA A 142 15.56 -0.94 7.83
CA ALA A 142 14.71 -0.78 6.66
C ALA A 142 13.25 -0.42 7.03
N ALA A 143 12.76 -0.93 8.17
CA ALA A 143 11.43 -0.62 8.67
C ALA A 143 11.33 0.79 9.30
N LEU A 144 12.44 1.38 9.77
CA LEU A 144 12.44 2.64 10.51
C LEU A 144 12.87 3.84 9.66
N LEU A 145 13.88 3.67 8.81
CA LEU A 145 14.48 4.78 8.07
C LEU A 145 13.49 5.53 7.14
N PRO A 146 12.59 4.87 6.39
CA PRO A 146 11.58 5.56 5.59
C PRO A 146 10.69 6.53 6.38
N ASP A 147 10.42 6.22 7.65
CA ASP A 147 9.59 7.08 8.51
C ASP A 147 10.33 8.32 8.98
N LEU A 148 11.65 8.21 9.15
CA LEU A 148 12.54 9.25 9.64
C LEU A 148 13.09 10.14 8.51
N ASN A 149 13.22 9.60 7.30
CA ASN A 149 13.79 10.31 6.17
C ASN A 149 13.04 10.00 4.87
N TYR A 150 12.51 11.05 4.25
CA TYR A 150 11.71 10.93 3.05
C TYR A 150 12.51 10.47 1.82
N GLY A 151 13.79 10.80 1.73
CA GLY A 151 14.66 10.31 0.65
C GLY A 151 14.78 8.79 0.71
N VAL A 152 14.84 8.23 1.92
CA VAL A 152 14.81 6.76 2.10
C VAL A 152 13.45 6.18 1.71
N ALA A 153 12.34 6.84 2.08
CA ALA A 153 11.01 6.40 1.64
C ALA A 153 10.89 6.36 0.11
N LEU A 154 11.39 7.37 -0.60
CA LEU A 154 11.46 7.38 -2.06
C LEU A 154 12.33 6.24 -2.59
N ALA A 155 13.53 6.04 -2.02
CA ALA A 155 14.44 4.99 -2.44
C ALA A 155 13.84 3.58 -2.25
N PHE A 156 12.97 3.40 -1.26
CA PHE A 156 12.32 2.12 -0.97
C PHE A 156 11.01 1.92 -1.73
N GLY A 157 10.59 2.89 -2.55
CA GLY A 157 9.31 2.85 -3.23
C GLY A 157 8.11 3.00 -2.28
N LEU A 158 8.31 3.65 -1.14
CA LEU A 158 7.31 3.89 -0.09
C LEU A 158 6.90 5.37 -0.02
N GLY A 159 7.22 6.14 -1.06
CA GLY A 159 6.84 7.53 -1.15
C GLY A 159 6.82 8.06 -2.58
N TRP A 160 6.21 9.23 -2.72
CA TRP A 160 6.15 10.04 -3.92
C TRP A 160 6.36 11.50 -3.56
N LEU A 161 7.15 12.22 -4.36
CA LEU A 161 7.34 13.65 -4.21
C LEU A 161 6.59 14.38 -5.31
N ASP A 162 5.53 15.08 -4.96
CA ASP A 162 4.79 15.90 -5.90
C ASP A 162 5.30 17.34 -5.87
N GLU A 163 6.10 17.68 -6.88
CA GLU A 163 6.70 19.00 -7.08
C GLU A 163 5.87 19.90 -8.02
N THR A 164 4.69 19.43 -8.43
CA THR A 164 3.81 20.14 -9.37
C THR A 164 2.69 20.91 -8.67
N VAL A 165 2.79 21.06 -7.36
CA VAL A 165 1.76 21.65 -6.50
C VAL A 165 1.78 23.18 -6.54
N THR A 166 0.59 23.78 -6.48
CA THR A 166 0.46 25.23 -6.36
C THR A 166 0.33 25.63 -4.88
N PRO A 167 1.16 26.56 -4.36
CA PRO A 167 1.07 27.01 -2.97
C PRO A 167 -0.33 27.48 -2.57
N GLY A 168 -0.77 27.10 -1.37
CA GLY A 168 -2.08 27.43 -0.83
C GLY A 168 -3.23 26.53 -1.33
N VAL A 169 -2.99 25.69 -2.34
CA VAL A 169 -3.99 24.72 -2.80
C VAL A 169 -3.94 23.46 -1.93
N THR A 170 -5.12 22.98 -1.56
CA THR A 170 -5.28 21.71 -0.84
C THR A 170 -5.47 20.58 -1.84
N TYR A 171 -4.57 19.60 -1.77
CA TYR A 171 -4.60 18.41 -2.61
C TYR A 171 -5.01 17.19 -1.80
N VAL A 172 -5.74 16.29 -2.45
CA VAL A 172 -6.11 14.98 -1.94
C VAL A 172 -5.40 13.93 -2.78
N TYR A 173 -4.68 13.03 -2.11
CA TYR A 173 -3.90 11.96 -2.73
C TYR A 173 -4.52 10.60 -2.44
N GLU A 174 -4.49 9.70 -3.42
CA GLU A 174 -4.81 8.28 -3.24
C GLU A 174 -3.61 7.44 -3.66
N VAL A 175 -3.30 6.42 -2.87
CA VAL A 175 -2.26 5.44 -3.19
C VAL A 175 -2.91 4.11 -3.55
N TRP A 176 -2.47 3.54 -4.66
CA TRP A 176 -2.93 2.25 -5.15
C TRP A 176 -1.80 1.24 -5.11
N GLY A 177 -2.08 0.05 -4.61
CA GLY A 177 -1.20 -1.11 -4.74
C GLY A 177 -1.43 -1.82 -6.07
N LEU A 178 -0.33 -2.22 -6.71
CA LEU A 178 -0.33 -2.89 -8.01
C LEU A 178 0.06 -4.36 -7.86
N ASP A 179 -0.51 -5.22 -8.71
CA ASP A 179 -0.02 -6.59 -8.86
C ASP A 179 1.29 -6.66 -9.66
N ASP A 180 1.85 -7.87 -9.80
CA ASP A 180 3.11 -8.09 -10.53
C ASP A 180 3.03 -7.79 -12.04
N GLN A 181 1.81 -7.60 -12.56
CA GLN A 181 1.55 -7.20 -13.95
C GLN A 181 1.34 -5.69 -14.09
N GLY A 182 1.42 -4.93 -12.99
CA GLY A 182 1.23 -3.49 -12.96
C GLY A 182 -0.23 -3.05 -12.94
N PHE A 183 -1.19 -3.94 -12.70
CA PHE A 183 -2.59 -3.55 -12.58
C PHE A 183 -2.92 -3.11 -11.15
N ARG A 184 -3.67 -2.02 -11.02
CA ARG A 184 -4.21 -1.57 -9.74
C ARG A 184 -5.18 -2.60 -9.18
N VAL A 185 -4.92 -3.07 -7.96
CA VAL A 185 -5.74 -4.11 -7.30
C VAL A 185 -6.35 -3.66 -5.99
N GLU A 186 -5.75 -2.67 -5.32
CA GLU A 186 -6.26 -2.18 -4.03
C GLU A 186 -5.95 -0.71 -3.84
N ARG A 187 -6.94 0.05 -3.35
CA ARG A 187 -6.72 1.42 -2.86
C ARG A 187 -6.31 1.35 -1.39
N LEU A 188 -5.09 1.77 -1.10
CA LEU A 188 -4.45 1.59 0.21
C LEU A 188 -4.85 2.67 1.21
N GLY A 189 -5.13 3.88 0.74
CA GLY A 189 -5.53 4.96 1.59
C GLY A 189 -5.61 6.29 0.87
N ARG A 190 -5.92 7.33 1.65
CA ARG A 190 -6.04 8.70 1.17
C ARG A 190 -5.39 9.64 2.17
N ALA A 191 -4.69 10.65 1.68
CA ALA A 191 -4.14 11.72 2.48
C ALA A 191 -4.45 13.09 1.88
N THR A 192 -4.38 14.13 2.70
CA THR A 192 -4.64 15.51 2.29
C THR A 192 -3.53 16.40 2.82
N ALA A 193 -3.07 17.34 1.99
CA ALA A 193 -2.14 18.38 2.41
C ALA A 193 -2.38 19.67 1.64
N THR A 194 -2.10 20.81 2.28
CA THR A 194 -2.12 22.13 1.66
C THR A 194 -0.70 22.53 1.32
N ALA A 195 -0.41 22.76 0.04
CA ALA A 195 0.94 23.07 -0.40
C ALA A 195 1.47 24.37 0.23
N GLY A 196 2.73 24.37 0.67
CA GLY A 196 3.35 25.49 1.38
C GLY A 196 2.82 25.70 2.81
N SER A 197 1.98 24.79 3.33
CA SER A 197 1.49 24.83 4.71
C SER A 197 1.94 23.56 5.44
N PRO A 198 3.15 23.56 6.03
CA PRO A 198 3.65 22.39 6.73
C PRO A 198 2.72 22.05 7.90
N PRO A 199 2.59 20.77 8.28
CA PRO A 199 1.75 20.39 9.41
C PRO A 199 2.15 21.16 10.66
N SER A 200 1.18 21.81 11.30
CA SER A 200 1.43 22.50 12.56
C SER A 200 1.80 21.46 13.61
N LEU A 201 3.02 21.56 14.15
CA LEU A 201 3.37 20.90 15.39
C LEU A 201 2.52 21.54 16.49
N GLN A 202 1.32 21.01 16.74
CA GLN A 202 0.61 21.39 17.95
C GLN A 202 1.49 20.94 19.12
N PRO A 203 1.90 21.83 20.03
CA PRO A 203 2.58 21.40 21.24
C PRO A 203 1.65 20.44 21.98
N VAL A 204 2.15 19.25 22.29
CA VAL A 204 1.46 18.28 23.14
C VAL A 204 1.12 18.99 24.44
N GLN A 205 -0.17 19.16 24.73
CA GLN A 205 -0.67 19.76 25.97
C GLN A 205 -0.56 18.78 27.14
#